data_AF-A0A9J6B6Z8-F1
#
_entry.id   AF-A0A9J6B6Z8-F1
#
_cell.length_a   1.000
_cell.length_b   1.000
_cell.length_c   1.000
_cell.angle_alpha   90.00
_cell.angle_beta   90.00
_cell.angle_gamma   90.00
#
_symmetry.space_group_name_H-M   'P 1'
#
loop_
_entity.id
_entity.type
_entity.pdbx_description
1 polymer ?
#
loop_
_entity_poly.entity_id
_entity_poly.type
_entity_poly.pdbx_seq_one_letter_code
_entity_poly.pdbx_strand_id
1 'polypeptide(L)' 'MVLKDEAQRCWSVWIGRARYHFGIIRGWTKFRAENGLRVGDAYKFELIKNGEIPIAQFHSNILEWLQRERNINEAN' A
#
# COMPACT_ATOMS: atom_id res chain seq x y z
N MET A 1 1.41 -3.10 -11.07
CA MET A 1 0.88 -2.15 -10.06
C MET A 1 2.06 -1.44 -9.43
N VAL A 2 1.88 -0.21 -8.97
CA VAL A 2 2.87 0.53 -8.19
C VAL A 2 2.38 0.61 -6.75
N LEU A 3 3.22 0.22 -5.79
CA LEU A 3 3.04 0.60 -4.39
C LEU A 3 3.70 1.94 -4.17
N LYS A 4 3.04 2.84 -3.44
CA LYS A 4 3.54 4.18 -3.17
C LYS A 4 3.38 4.51 -1.70
N ASP A 5 4.42 4.96 -1.02
CA ASP A 5 4.32 5.37 0.38
C ASP A 5 4.06 6.88 0.53
N GLU A 6 3.95 7.33 1.78
CA GLU A 6 3.68 8.73 2.12
C GLU A 6 4.84 9.65 1.72
N ALA A 7 6.08 9.14 1.79
CA ALA A 7 7.29 9.80 1.28
C ALA A 7 7.42 9.78 -0.25
N GLN A 8 6.38 9.36 -0.97
CA GLN A 8 6.32 9.28 -2.44
C GLN A 8 7.33 8.29 -3.06
N ARG A 9 7.93 7.39 -2.28
CA ARG A 9 8.74 6.29 -2.78
C ARG A 9 7.84 5.29 -3.49
N CYS A 10 8.34 4.73 -4.59
CA CYS A 10 7.57 3.86 -5.47
C CYS A 10 8.24 2.50 -5.64
N TRP A 11 7.43 1.44 -5.61
CA TRP A 11 7.88 0.07 -5.90
C TRP A 11 6.99 -0.57 -6.96
N SER A 12 7.59 -0.98 -8.08
CA SER A 12 6.92 -1.78 -9.08
C SER A 12 6.73 -3.21 -8.55
N VAL A 13 5.47 -3.64 -8.47
CA VAL A 13 5.10 -4.97 -8.00
C VAL A 13 4.22 -5.68 -9.00
N TRP A 14 4.33 -7.01 -8.99
CA TRP A 14 3.51 -7.90 -9.81
C TRP A 14 2.57 -8.66 -8.90
N ILE A 15 1.27 -8.50 -9.16
CA ILE A 15 0.25 -9.31 -8.50
C ILE A 15 -0.05 -10.50 -9.40
N GLY A 16 -0.22 -11.67 -8.81
CA GLY A 16 -0.57 -12.87 -9.54
C GLY A 16 -1.10 -13.95 -8.63
N ARG A 17 -1.53 -15.04 -9.26
CA ARG A 17 -1.99 -16.23 -8.55
C ARG A 17 -0.80 -17.05 -8.07
N ALA A 18 -0.79 -17.38 -6.79
CA ALA A 18 0.16 -18.29 -6.15
C ALA A 18 -0.60 -19.53 -5.64
N ARG A 19 -0.61 -20.59 -6.46
CA ARG A 19 -1.40 -21.82 -6.24
C ARG A 19 -2.89 -21.52 -5.98
N TYR A 20 -3.30 -21.45 -4.70
CA TYR A 20 -4.67 -21.21 -4.26
C TYR A 20 -4.91 -19.77 -3.77
N HIS A 21 -3.87 -18.95 -3.71
CA HIS A 21 -3.94 -17.56 -3.24
C HIS A 21 -3.67 -16.58 -4.37
N PHE A 22 -4.01 -15.32 -4.15
CA PHE A 22 -3.67 -14.20 -5.02
C PHE A 22 -2.92 -13.17 -4.19
N GLY A 23 -1.82 -12.64 -4.72
CA GLY A 23 -0.97 -11.73 -3.96
C GLY A 23 0.21 -11.20 -4.77
N ILE A 24 1.08 -10.45 -4.10
CA ILE A 24 2.27 -9.88 -4.71
C ILE A 24 3.32 -11.00 -4.88
N ILE A 25 3.53 -11.42 -6.13
CA ILE A 25 4.46 -12.51 -6.48
C ILE A 25 5.86 -12.01 -6.84
N ARG A 26 6.02 -10.71 -7.16
CA ARG A 26 7.33 -10.07 -7.38
C ARG A 26 7.35 -8.67 -6.79
N GLY A 27 8.52 -8.27 -6.28
CA GLY A 27 8.74 -6.95 -5.67
C GLY A 27 8.41 -6.86 -4.18
N TRP A 28 7.71 -7.86 -3.60
CA TRP A 28 7.34 -7.88 -2.19
C TRP A 28 8.53 -7.78 -1.24
N THR A 29 9.56 -8.61 -1.45
CA THR A 29 10.73 -8.65 -0.55
C THR A 29 11.44 -7.30 -0.46
N LYS A 30 11.62 -6.61 -1.60
CA LYS A 30 12.25 -5.28 -1.66
C LYS A 30 11.40 -4.24 -0.93
N PHE A 31 10.11 -4.19 -1.26
CA PHE A 31 9.15 -3.28 -0.62
C PHE A 31 9.15 -3.46 0.91
N ARG A 32 9.03 -4.71 1.38
CA ARG A 32 8.99 -5.04 2.81
C ARG A 32 10.27 -4.59 3.53
N ALA A 33 11.43 -4.87 2.94
CA ALA A 33 12.72 -4.53 3.54
C ALA A 33 12.93 -3.01 3.66
N GLU A 34 12.63 -2.26 2.61
CA GLU A 34 12.80 -0.79 2.57
C GLU A 34 11.78 -0.02 3.41
N ASN A 35 10.67 -0.67 3.78
CA ASN A 35 9.67 -0.14 4.72
C ASN A 35 9.82 -0.71 6.13
N GLY A 36 10.83 -1.54 6.39
CA GLY A 36 11.09 -2.11 7.71
C GLY A 36 10.01 -3.05 8.24
N LEU A 37 9.13 -3.57 7.37
CA LEU A 37 7.94 -4.33 7.74
C LEU A 37 8.28 -5.72 8.31
N ARG A 38 7.62 -6.07 9.41
CA ARG A 38 7.79 -7.30 10.19
C ARG A 38 6.48 -8.06 10.32
N VAL A 39 6.59 -9.33 10.69
CA VAL A 39 5.41 -10.14 11.03
C VAL A 39 4.79 -9.55 12.29
N GLY A 40 3.49 -9.31 12.26
CA GLY A 40 2.75 -8.64 13.33
C GLY A 40 2.46 -7.17 13.06
N ASP A 41 3.14 -6.55 12.10
CA ASP A 41 2.84 -5.17 11.70
C ASP A 41 1.50 -5.10 10.99
N ALA A 42 0.73 -4.07 11.34
CA ALA A 42 -0.52 -3.74 10.67
C ALA A 42 -0.29 -2.57 9.71
N TYR A 43 -0.84 -2.67 8.51
CA TYR A 43 -0.76 -1.63 7.48
C TYR A 43 -1.99 -1.69 6.58
N LYS A 44 -2.23 -0.62 5.83
CA LYS A 44 -3.32 -0.52 4.85
C LYS A 44 -2.79 -0.18 3.46
N PHE A 45 -3.48 -0.69 2.45
CA PHE A 45 -3.34 -0.23 1.07
C PHE A 45 -4.64 0.44 0.63
N GLU A 46 -4.54 1.64 0.08
CA GLU A 46 -5.65 2.36 -0.57
C GLU A 46 -5.43 2.35 -2.09
N LEU A 47 -6.38 1.81 -2.84
CA LEU A 47 -6.28 1.76 -4.30
C LEU A 47 -6.77 3.09 -4.91
N ILE A 48 -5.87 3.78 -5.61
CA ILE A 48 -6.18 5.06 -6.25
C ILE A 48 -6.70 4.82 -7.66
N LYS A 49 -7.88 5.35 -7.97
CA LYS A 49 -8.43 5.36 -9.33
C LYS A 49 -7.86 6.56 -10.11
N ASN A 50 -6.86 6.30 -10.94
CA ASN A 50 -6.20 7.32 -11.78
C ASN A 50 -6.42 7.11 -13.29
N GLY A 51 -7.11 6.04 -13.71
CA GLY A 51 -7.33 5.72 -15.13
C GLY A 51 -6.10 5.15 -15.85
N GLU A 52 -4.98 4.93 -15.14
CA GLU A 52 -3.72 4.46 -15.69
C GLU A 52 -3.26 3.16 -14.99
N ILE A 53 -1.94 2.98 -14.82
CA ILE A 53 -1.37 1.88 -14.04
C ILE A 53 -1.93 1.99 -12.61
N PRO A 54 -2.51 0.90 -12.06
CA PRO A 54 -3.02 0.92 -10.70
C PRO A 54 -1.93 1.29 -9.69
N ILE A 55 -2.26 2.23 -8.81
CA ILE A 55 -1.42 2.66 -7.69
C ILE A 55 -2.12 2.29 -6.38
N ALA A 56 -1.41 1.59 -5.51
CA ALA A 56 -1.85 1.36 -4.14
C ALA A 56 -1.00 2.20 -3.18
N GLN A 57 -1.63 3.17 -2.54
CA GLN A 57 -1.02 3.98 -1.49
C GLN A 57 -0.86 3.13 -0.24
N PHE A 58 0.35 3.07 0.29
CA PHE A 58 0.74 2.32 1.47
C PHE A 58 0.72 3.23 2.70
N HIS A 59 0.05 2.75 3.75
CA HIS A 59 -0.04 3.41 5.05
C HIS A 59 0.43 2.45 6.15
N SER A 60 1.59 2.74 6.75
CA SER A 60 2.12 2.01 7.90
C SER A 60 1.61 2.56 9.24
N ASN A 61 1.22 3.84 9.29
CA ASN A 61 0.68 4.48 10.49
C ASN A 61 -0.85 4.56 10.42
N ILE A 62 -1.53 3.54 10.96
CA ILE A 62 -2.99 3.45 10.91
C ILE A 62 -3.67 4.58 11.68
N LEU A 63 -3.07 5.08 12.77
CA LEU A 63 -3.66 6.16 13.58
C LEU A 63 -3.68 7.47 12.81
N GLU A 64 -2.56 7.81 12.18
CA GLU A 64 -2.46 9.00 11.33
C GLU A 64 -3.42 8.92 10.14
N TRP A 65 -3.54 7.74 9.54
CA TRP A 65 -4.49 7.50 8.47
C TRP A 65 -5.95 7.68 8.93
N LEU A 66 -6.34 7.14 10.09
CA LEU A 66 -7.69 7.34 10.65
C LEU A 66 -7.99 8.81 10.94
N GLN A 67 -6.99 9.55 11.43
CA GLN A 67 -7.12 10.98 11.66
C GLN A 67 -7.38 11.72 10.34
N ARG A 68 -6.63 11.37 9.28
CA ARG A 68 -6.79 11.97 7.96
C ARG A 68 -8.16 11.67 7.34
N GLU A 69 -8.64 10.43 7.42
CA GLU A 69 -9.97 10.09 6.91
C GLU A 69 -11.08 10.89 7.62
N ARG A 70 -11.00 11.02 8.95
CA ARG A 70 -11.97 11.83 9.70
C ARG A 70 -11.97 13.29 9.23
N ASN A 71 -10.79 13.88 9.07
CA ASN A 71 -10.67 15.26 8.61
C ASN A 71 -11.24 15.47 7.19
N ILE A 72 -11.08 14.50 6.29
CA ILE A 72 -11.65 14.57 4.93
C ILE A 72 -13.19 14.53 4.97
N ASN A 73 -13.75 13.69 5.83
CA ASN A 73 -15.20 13.52 5.93
C ASN A 73 -15.90 14.70 6.63
N GLU A 74 -15.20 15.43 7.52
CA GLU A 74 -15.72 16.65 8.17
C GLU A 74 -15.60 17.91 7.30
N ALA A 75 -14.77 17.88 6.25
CA ALA A 75 -14.57 19.00 5.33
C ALA A 75 -15.48 18.97 4.09
N ASN A 76 -16.35 17.94 3.96
CA ASN A 76 -17.32 17.76 2.88
C ASN A 76 -18.76 17.83 3.41
#